data_AF-A0AAC8XNB8-F1
#
_entry.id   AF-A0AAC8XNB8-F1
#
_cell.length_a   1.000
_cell.length_b   1.000
_cell.length_c   1.000
_cell.angle_alpha   90.00
_cell.angle_beta   90.00
_cell.angle_gamma   90.00
#
_symmetry.space_group_name_H-M   'P 1'
#
loop_
_entity.id
_entity.type
_entity.pdbx_description
1 polymer ?
#
loop_
_entity_poly.entity_id
_entity_poly.type
_entity_poly.pdbx_seq_one_letter_code
_entity_poly.pdbx_strand_id
1 'polypeptide(L)'
;MKKRHIAVAVALCISGSAAANDLDWSTGNWDLTNWQNGGNTDYLDTDGDLVLNIRDDDDDNDGYADNIDVFPLDPNDWEDSDSDGLGDNYELSVGLNPNDEDSDGDGIVDGEDPFPLTPEVLKTIRYAMPIDDIDNDGISDLAVIYEAEDGTVSASVYNKMSNELINSFNFPNTYKSFTAHVLDDVNNNGSQEIALFGVIDAPSSNAGQTSKLTVKDAKTSAITGTFKWPGNWYNPKYTQLADLTGDGIAEVAMQGAFYIDDRPQMLVRDGVSGELIRRYGFPSFMYNAEYVQLSDMNGDDTPEVGMIGILKRNNKIQVRVIDGSDDSNKLPSYNFGDDWADYQWLSLPDIDFDNINDVGLYGRRLSNSRIQLFTKSGADKAGTLGIYSWPEDLVEHKPLIVNDINFDGVKDFAVGGLRENANRYQFIIKDGTNRSETLANLGWPITLETPYFYEVNDIDGDGMLDFALAGFRLRDGRFEVAVKNLDNQKVNDFVTNIDWLEAPTVLPVPDINGDGLADIVVYGYDKLGTSVLEVLSN
;
A
#
# COMPACT_ATOMS: atom_id res chain seq x y z
N MET A 1 24.41 21.47 11.63
CA MET A 1 23.04 21.15 12.05
C MET A 1 22.14 21.40 10.86
N LYS A 2 21.03 20.67 10.78
CA LYS A 2 20.37 20.17 9.57
C LYS A 2 20.02 21.26 8.54
N LYS A 3 20.51 21.09 7.31
CA LYS A 3 19.97 21.69 6.08
C LYS A 3 19.01 20.67 5.47
N ARG A 4 17.76 21.03 5.20
CA ARG A 4 16.88 20.27 4.29
C ARG A 4 16.97 20.93 2.92
N HIS A 5 17.13 20.09 1.89
CA HIS A 5 17.16 20.49 0.49
C HIS A 5 15.88 19.94 -0.14
N ILE A 6 15.13 20.79 -0.84
CA ILE A 6 14.14 20.37 -1.84
C ILE A 6 14.91 20.15 -3.15
N ALA A 7 14.81 18.94 -3.72
CA ALA A 7 15.42 18.61 -4.99
C ALA A 7 14.45 18.98 -6.13
N VAL A 8 14.73 20.09 -6.81
CA VAL A 8 14.28 20.33 -8.19
C VAL A 8 15.33 19.74 -9.12
N ALA A 9 14.91 18.85 -10.02
CA ALA A 9 15.78 18.25 -11.02
C ALA A 9 16.25 19.30 -12.05
N VAL A 10 17.56 19.58 -12.08
CA VAL A 10 18.23 20.22 -13.23
C VAL A 10 19.51 19.44 -13.53
N ALA A 11 19.68 19.10 -14.82
CA ALA A 11 20.75 18.27 -15.35
C ALA A 11 22.16 18.77 -14.98
N LEU A 12 22.98 17.87 -14.43
CA LEU A 12 24.41 18.08 -14.15
C LEU A 12 25.25 17.72 -15.39
N CYS A 13 25.81 18.73 -16.06
CA CYS A 13 27.00 18.57 -16.89
C CYS A 13 28.25 18.78 -16.02
N ILE A 14 29.14 17.78 -16.00
CA ILE A 14 30.44 17.82 -15.30
C ILE A 14 31.50 18.43 -16.22
N SER A 15 32.16 19.50 -15.74
CA SER A 15 33.59 19.77 -15.92
C SER A 15 33.92 20.93 -14.98
N GLY A 16 34.73 20.78 -13.93
CA GLY A 16 36.17 20.56 -14.00
C GLY A 16 36.82 21.74 -13.28
N SER A 17 37.52 21.47 -12.18
CA SER A 17 38.13 22.51 -11.34
C SER A 17 39.23 23.27 -12.10
N ALA A 18 39.17 24.60 -12.04
CA ALA A 18 40.32 25.46 -12.27
C ALA A 18 40.29 26.55 -11.19
N ALA A 19 41.35 26.61 -10.40
CA ALA A 19 41.56 27.60 -9.36
C ALA A 19 41.40 29.03 -9.91
N ALA A 20 40.57 29.84 -9.24
CA ALA A 20 40.51 31.27 -9.51
C ALA A 20 41.86 31.89 -9.12
N ASN A 21 42.58 32.38 -10.13
CA ASN A 21 43.74 33.23 -9.92
C ASN A 21 43.28 34.62 -9.46
N ASP A 22 44.12 35.17 -8.60
CA ASP A 22 44.10 36.49 -7.98
C ASP A 22 43.67 37.64 -8.91
N LEU A 23 42.94 38.59 -8.34
CA LEU A 23 42.39 39.80 -8.96
C LEU A 23 43.51 40.73 -9.47
N ASP A 24 43.44 41.18 -10.74
CA ASP A 24 44.28 42.28 -11.26
C ASP A 24 43.42 43.54 -11.50
N TRP A 25 43.59 44.53 -10.62
CA TRP A 25 42.90 45.83 -10.61
C TRP A 25 43.24 46.74 -11.80
N SER A 26 44.12 46.34 -12.73
CA SER A 26 44.65 47.24 -13.76
C SER A 26 43.99 47.18 -15.14
N THR A 27 43.04 46.26 -15.40
CA THR A 27 42.54 46.05 -16.78
C THR A 27 41.08 46.41 -17.05
N GLY A 28 40.28 46.78 -16.03
CA GLY A 28 38.94 47.37 -16.23
C GLY A 28 37.98 46.52 -17.07
N ASN A 29 38.16 45.19 -17.11
CA ASN A 29 37.27 44.29 -17.82
C ASN A 29 36.28 43.68 -16.82
N TRP A 30 35.09 44.25 -16.73
CA TRP A 30 34.04 43.80 -15.81
C TRP A 30 33.15 42.79 -16.51
N ASP A 31 33.33 41.51 -16.16
CA ASP A 31 32.40 40.46 -16.54
C ASP A 31 31.23 40.43 -15.54
N LEU A 32 30.21 41.26 -15.80
CA LEU A 32 28.98 41.35 -14.99
C LEU A 32 28.19 40.03 -14.95
N THR A 33 28.44 39.09 -15.87
CA THR A 33 27.69 37.84 -15.97
C THR A 33 28.12 36.76 -14.97
N ASN A 34 29.30 36.88 -14.35
CA ASN A 34 29.79 35.92 -13.36
C ASN A 34 29.59 36.36 -11.88
N TRP A 35 29.12 37.59 -11.62
CA TRP A 35 28.90 38.11 -10.26
C TRP A 35 27.53 37.70 -9.69
N GLN A 36 26.48 37.64 -10.52
CA GLN A 36 25.11 37.42 -10.03
C GLN A 36 24.84 36.04 -9.39
N ASN A 37 25.77 35.09 -9.45
CA ASN A 37 25.62 33.75 -8.85
C ASN A 37 26.48 33.51 -7.59
N GLY A 38 27.04 34.57 -6.97
CA GLY A 38 28.07 34.45 -5.92
C GLY A 38 27.85 35.18 -4.58
N GLY A 39 26.71 35.84 -4.35
CA GLY A 39 26.27 36.26 -3.00
C GLY A 39 27.16 37.25 -2.23
N ASN A 40 27.81 38.21 -2.90
CA ASN A 40 28.40 39.36 -2.21
C ASN A 40 27.66 40.65 -2.65
N THR A 41 26.88 41.21 -1.71
CA THR A 41 26.10 42.46 -1.84
C THR A 41 26.87 43.71 -1.42
N ASP A 42 28.09 43.58 -0.86
CA ASP A 42 28.96 44.66 -0.35
C ASP A 42 29.21 45.81 -1.36
N TYR A 43 29.08 45.54 -2.66
CA TYR A 43 29.31 46.52 -3.73
C TYR A 43 28.03 46.93 -4.46
N LEU A 44 26.87 46.58 -3.91
CA LEU A 44 25.59 47.17 -4.29
C LEU A 44 25.43 48.53 -3.59
N ASP A 45 24.40 49.24 -4.01
CA ASP A 45 23.88 50.50 -3.48
C ASP A 45 22.37 50.24 -3.39
N THR A 46 21.96 49.62 -2.29
CA THR A 46 20.62 49.02 -2.14
C THR A 46 19.55 50.10 -2.00
N ASP A 47 19.81 51.17 -1.27
CA ASP A 47 18.89 52.30 -1.06
C ASP A 47 18.97 53.39 -2.14
N GLY A 48 20.04 53.40 -2.95
CA GLY A 48 20.24 54.32 -4.07
C GLY A 48 20.78 55.71 -3.65
N ASP A 49 21.38 55.84 -2.47
CA ASP A 49 21.91 57.11 -1.96
C ASP A 49 23.33 57.46 -2.46
N LEU A 50 23.94 56.56 -3.25
CA LEU A 50 25.28 56.63 -3.83
C LEU A 50 26.43 56.28 -2.86
N VAL A 51 26.11 55.73 -1.69
CA VAL A 51 27.02 54.99 -0.82
C VAL A 51 26.91 53.51 -1.19
N LEU A 52 28.01 52.78 -1.06
CA LEU A 52 28.00 51.33 -1.32
C LEU A 52 27.76 50.64 0.01
N ASN A 53 27.06 49.51 -0.01
CA ASN A 53 26.70 48.76 1.20
C ASN A 53 27.88 48.53 2.17
N ILE A 54 29.09 48.20 1.67
CA ILE A 54 30.30 48.05 2.50
C ILE A 54 30.76 49.33 3.25
N ARG A 55 30.13 50.47 2.98
CA ARG A 55 30.40 51.78 3.57
C ARG A 55 29.14 52.48 4.04
N ASP A 56 27.99 51.84 3.90
CA ASP A 56 26.77 52.28 4.54
C ASP A 56 26.68 51.61 5.92
N ASP A 57 26.00 52.28 6.85
CA ASP A 57 25.67 51.70 8.15
C ASP A 57 24.16 51.35 8.24
N ASP A 58 23.38 51.66 7.18
CA ASP A 58 21.94 51.45 7.00
C ASP A 58 21.69 51.24 5.49
N ASP A 59 21.91 50.00 5.03
CA ASP A 59 22.02 49.60 3.63
C ASP A 59 20.73 49.82 2.79
N ASP A 60 19.55 49.87 3.43
CA ASP A 60 18.25 50.05 2.79
C ASP A 60 17.49 51.33 3.22
N ASN A 61 18.03 52.06 4.20
CA ASN A 61 17.57 53.37 4.66
C ASN A 61 16.15 53.38 5.22
N ASP A 62 15.76 52.28 5.86
CA ASP A 62 14.49 52.15 6.57
C ASP A 62 14.51 52.85 7.96
N GLY A 63 15.71 53.21 8.42
CA GLY A 63 15.98 53.90 9.67
C GLY A 63 16.54 53.03 10.80
N TYR A 64 16.81 51.75 10.53
CA TYR A 64 17.52 50.82 11.41
C TYR A 64 18.91 50.51 10.85
N ALA A 65 19.92 50.48 11.72
CA ALA A 65 21.29 50.24 11.27
C ALA A 65 21.53 48.73 11.06
N ASP A 66 22.32 48.34 10.05
CA ASP A 66 22.55 46.95 9.64
C ASP A 66 22.95 46.00 10.78
N ASN A 67 23.57 46.54 11.84
CA ASN A 67 24.05 45.74 12.97
C ASN A 67 22.97 45.35 13.98
N ILE A 68 21.78 45.96 13.89
CA ILE A 68 20.60 45.66 14.68
C ILE A 68 19.39 45.30 13.82
N ASP A 69 19.56 45.31 12.50
CA ASP A 69 18.57 44.95 11.49
C ASP A 69 18.72 43.48 11.11
N VAL A 70 17.61 42.72 11.10
CA VAL A 70 17.60 41.31 10.68
C VAL A 70 17.54 41.18 9.15
N PHE A 71 16.96 42.15 8.45
CA PHE A 71 16.80 42.23 7.00
C PHE A 71 17.43 43.51 6.43
N PRO A 72 18.77 43.70 6.54
CA PRO A 72 19.47 44.95 6.22
C PRO A 72 19.42 45.38 4.74
N LEU A 73 18.68 44.67 3.88
CA LEU A 73 18.52 45.01 2.46
C LEU A 73 17.05 45.17 2.07
N ASP A 74 16.09 45.02 3.00
CA ASP A 74 14.67 45.20 2.76
C ASP A 74 14.16 46.47 3.46
N PRO A 75 13.92 47.56 2.71
CA PRO A 75 13.52 48.84 3.30
C PRO A 75 12.12 48.85 3.96
N ASN A 76 11.45 47.69 4.02
CA ASN A 76 10.15 47.52 4.63
C ASN A 76 10.20 46.68 5.90
N ASP A 77 11.35 46.09 6.28
CA ASP A 77 11.43 45.20 7.42
C ASP A 77 12.78 45.22 8.11
N TRP A 78 12.76 45.20 9.46
CA TRP A 78 13.96 45.29 10.29
C TRP A 78 13.98 44.28 11.45
N GLU A 79 12.84 43.64 11.74
CA GLU A 79 12.63 42.79 12.92
C GLU A 79 11.97 41.46 12.50
N ASP A 80 12.40 40.38 13.14
CA ASP A 80 11.88 39.01 13.02
C ASP A 80 11.67 38.49 14.45
N SER A 81 10.48 38.75 14.99
CA SER A 81 10.17 38.64 16.41
C SER A 81 10.10 37.17 16.89
N ASP A 82 9.75 36.23 16.01
CA ASP A 82 9.66 34.79 16.31
C ASP A 82 10.74 33.94 15.63
N SER A 83 11.58 34.53 14.79
CA SER A 83 12.77 33.93 14.16
C SER A 83 12.46 32.85 13.12
N ASP A 84 11.35 33.00 12.40
CA ASP A 84 10.89 32.08 11.36
C ASP A 84 11.49 32.37 9.97
N GLY A 85 12.12 33.55 9.82
CA GLY A 85 12.78 34.00 8.59
C GLY A 85 11.96 34.96 7.73
N LEU A 86 10.75 35.33 8.15
CA LEU A 86 9.97 36.44 7.62
C LEU A 86 10.10 37.66 8.53
N GLY A 87 9.90 38.84 7.97
CA GLY A 87 9.92 40.07 8.77
C GLY A 87 8.53 40.44 9.28
N ASP A 88 8.49 41.05 10.47
CA ASP A 88 7.27 41.38 11.20
C ASP A 88 6.30 42.23 10.35
N ASN A 89 6.82 43.17 9.56
CA ASN A 89 5.98 44.02 8.73
C ASN A 89 5.42 43.27 7.52
N TYR A 90 6.21 42.40 6.90
CA TYR A 90 5.77 41.53 5.83
C TYR A 90 4.66 40.60 6.31
N GLU A 91 4.87 39.92 7.45
CA GLU A 91 3.89 39.03 8.06
C GLU A 91 2.55 39.72 8.32
N LEU A 92 2.56 40.90 8.95
CA LEU A 92 1.35 41.71 9.15
C LEU A 92 0.66 42.06 7.83
N SER A 93 1.43 42.26 6.76
CA SER A 93 0.90 42.63 5.44
C SER A 93 0.17 41.49 4.75
N VAL A 94 0.59 40.24 4.98
CA VAL A 94 -0.02 39.04 4.42
C VAL A 94 -1.02 38.37 5.36
N GLY A 95 -1.08 38.81 6.62
CA GLY A 95 -2.06 38.36 7.61
C GLY A 95 -1.57 37.27 8.56
N LEU A 96 -0.25 37.04 8.59
CA LEU A 96 0.45 36.17 9.53
C LEU A 96 0.58 36.84 10.90
N ASN A 97 1.11 36.10 11.88
CA ASN A 97 1.29 36.55 13.25
C ASN A 97 2.78 36.66 13.60
N PRO A 98 3.35 37.89 13.69
CA PRO A 98 4.78 38.11 13.95
C PRO A 98 5.33 37.65 15.30
N ASN A 99 4.60 36.84 16.05
CA ASN A 99 5.04 36.34 17.35
C ASN A 99 4.78 34.84 17.47
N ASP A 100 4.56 34.17 16.35
CA ASP A 100 4.18 32.78 16.20
C ASP A 100 4.78 32.24 14.91
N GLU A 101 5.89 31.52 15.03
CA GLU A 101 6.70 30.99 13.90
C GLU A 101 5.94 30.08 12.92
N ASP A 102 4.67 29.76 13.19
CA ASP A 102 3.76 28.87 12.46
C ASP A 102 2.32 29.38 12.67
N SER A 103 1.92 30.34 11.83
CA SER A 103 0.67 31.11 11.99
C SER A 103 -0.59 30.27 11.91
N ASP A 104 -0.55 29.13 11.23
CA ASP A 104 -1.69 28.25 11.03
C ASP A 104 -1.63 26.96 11.87
N GLY A 105 -0.46 26.65 12.44
CA GLY A 105 -0.24 25.60 13.41
C GLY A 105 -0.10 24.21 12.80
N ASP A 106 0.32 24.09 11.55
CA ASP A 106 0.48 22.82 10.84
C ASP A 106 1.87 22.16 11.02
N GLY A 107 2.82 22.89 11.62
CA GLY A 107 4.18 22.45 11.91
C GLY A 107 5.22 22.79 10.85
N ILE A 108 4.87 23.56 9.81
CA ILE A 108 5.79 24.21 8.87
C ILE A 108 5.88 25.68 9.25
N VAL A 109 7.10 26.19 9.41
CA VAL A 109 7.29 27.61 9.77
C VAL A 109 6.91 28.53 8.61
N ASP A 110 6.32 29.69 8.86
CA ASP A 110 5.72 30.52 7.79
C ASP A 110 6.75 30.90 6.71
N GLY A 111 8.00 31.18 7.10
CA GLY A 111 9.11 31.43 6.17
C GLY A 111 9.49 30.29 5.23
N GLU A 112 9.06 29.06 5.50
CA GLU A 112 9.28 27.88 4.67
C GLU A 112 7.97 27.28 4.12
N ASP A 113 6.82 27.80 4.53
CA ASP A 113 5.50 27.32 4.13
C ASP A 113 4.98 28.04 2.87
N PRO A 114 4.66 27.33 1.77
CA PRO A 114 3.95 27.91 0.64
C PRO A 114 2.52 28.37 0.94
N PHE A 115 1.91 27.90 2.03
CA PHE A 115 0.53 28.17 2.44
C PHE A 115 0.38 28.52 3.93
N PRO A 116 1.09 29.54 4.46
CA PRO A 116 1.27 29.83 5.90
C PRO A 116 0.01 30.30 6.67
N LEU A 117 -1.15 30.23 6.02
CA LEU A 117 -2.46 30.57 6.59
C LEU A 117 -3.47 29.42 6.45
N THR A 118 -3.05 28.30 5.89
CA THR A 118 -3.90 27.16 5.54
C THR A 118 -3.25 25.86 6.00
N PRO A 119 -3.70 25.31 7.15
CA PRO A 119 -3.02 24.18 7.74
C PRO A 119 -2.92 22.98 6.78
N GLU A 120 -1.70 22.59 6.44
CA GLU A 120 -1.39 21.40 5.67
C GLU A 120 -1.40 20.18 6.59
N VAL A 121 -2.51 19.44 6.56
CA VAL A 121 -2.57 18.19 7.30
C VAL A 121 -1.71 17.14 6.59
N LEU A 122 -0.58 16.78 7.20
CA LEU A 122 0.28 15.69 6.73
C LEU A 122 -0.54 14.42 6.53
N LYS A 123 -0.45 13.88 5.31
CA LYS A 123 -1.19 12.69 4.87
C LYS A 123 -0.24 11.54 4.63
N THR A 124 -0.54 10.40 5.26
CA THR A 124 0.15 9.13 5.04
C THR A 124 -0.58 8.32 3.97
N ILE A 125 0.13 7.78 2.99
CA ILE A 125 -0.41 6.75 2.09
C ILE A 125 -0.59 5.43 2.86
N ARG A 126 -1.83 4.96 2.94
CA ARG A 126 -2.20 3.69 3.59
C ARG A 126 -2.46 2.57 2.59
N TYR A 127 -3.00 2.91 1.42
CA TYR A 127 -3.27 1.95 0.35
C TYR A 127 -3.04 2.63 -1.01
N ALA A 128 -2.52 1.87 -1.98
CA ALA A 128 -2.62 2.18 -3.39
C ALA A 128 -3.29 0.99 -4.07
N MET A 129 -4.16 1.25 -5.04
CA MET A 129 -4.93 0.22 -5.74
C MET A 129 -5.08 0.63 -7.21
N PRO A 130 -4.73 -0.24 -8.17
CA PRO A 130 -5.10 0.01 -9.56
C PRO A 130 -6.62 -0.03 -9.67
N ILE A 131 -7.17 0.86 -10.48
CA ILE A 131 -8.59 0.89 -10.82
C ILE A 131 -8.73 0.94 -12.34
N ASP A 132 -9.93 0.64 -12.83
CA ASP A 132 -10.25 0.77 -14.24
C ASP A 132 -10.04 2.22 -14.73
N ASP A 133 -9.89 2.39 -16.04
CA ASP A 133 -9.75 3.67 -16.74
C ASP A 133 -10.97 4.59 -16.49
N ILE A 134 -10.81 5.56 -15.58
CA ILE A 134 -11.88 6.45 -15.13
C ILE A 134 -12.09 7.61 -16.11
N ASP A 135 -11.02 8.09 -16.74
CA ASP A 135 -11.03 9.24 -17.66
C ASP A 135 -11.16 8.87 -19.14
N ASN A 136 -11.17 7.57 -19.45
CA ASN A 136 -11.36 6.94 -20.76
C ASN A 136 -10.22 7.21 -21.76
N ASP A 137 -8.97 7.27 -21.29
CA ASP A 137 -7.78 7.43 -22.13
C ASP A 137 -7.19 6.09 -22.65
N GLY A 138 -7.70 4.97 -22.16
CA GLY A 138 -7.29 3.61 -22.50
C GLY A 138 -6.28 2.97 -21.54
N ILE A 139 -5.89 3.67 -20.47
CA ILE A 139 -4.91 3.24 -19.47
C ILE A 139 -5.57 3.16 -18.10
N SER A 140 -5.14 2.19 -17.29
CA SER A 140 -5.66 2.04 -15.94
C SER A 140 -5.18 3.18 -15.03
N ASP A 141 -6.06 3.61 -14.14
CA ASP A 141 -5.76 4.67 -13.17
C ASP A 141 -5.30 4.10 -11.82
N LEU A 142 -4.80 4.99 -10.95
CA LEU A 142 -4.36 4.64 -9.61
C LEU A 142 -5.15 5.39 -8.54
N ALA A 143 -5.84 4.65 -7.67
CA ALA A 143 -6.42 5.17 -6.44
C ALA A 143 -5.40 5.10 -5.30
N VAL A 144 -5.20 6.22 -4.61
CA VAL A 144 -4.32 6.33 -3.43
C VAL A 144 -5.14 6.78 -2.23
N ILE A 145 -5.09 6.02 -1.14
CA ILE A 145 -5.80 6.26 0.10
C ILE A 145 -4.85 6.84 1.14
N TYR A 146 -5.24 7.98 1.69
CA TYR A 146 -4.47 8.73 2.66
C TYR A 146 -5.15 8.76 4.03
N GLU A 147 -4.35 8.76 5.09
CA GLU A 147 -4.78 9.02 6.46
C GLU A 147 -4.02 10.24 7.02
N ALA A 148 -4.77 11.17 7.59
CA ALA A 148 -4.28 12.30 8.35
C ALA A 148 -4.06 11.94 9.83
N GLU A 149 -3.27 12.73 10.55
CA GLU A 149 -2.96 12.49 11.97
C GLU A 149 -4.20 12.47 12.89
N ASP A 150 -5.25 13.20 12.52
CA ASP A 150 -6.54 13.24 13.24
C ASP A 150 -7.42 11.99 12.97
N GLY A 151 -6.94 11.05 12.15
CA GLY A 151 -7.66 9.85 11.74
C GLY A 151 -8.64 10.07 10.59
N THR A 152 -8.65 11.26 9.97
CA THR A 152 -9.42 11.53 8.76
C THR A 152 -8.81 10.77 7.58
N VAL A 153 -9.66 10.14 6.78
CA VAL A 153 -9.24 9.34 5.63
C VAL A 153 -9.75 9.97 4.34
N SER A 154 -8.88 10.04 3.33
CA SER A 154 -9.20 10.58 2.00
C SER A 154 -8.70 9.65 0.90
N ALA A 155 -9.26 9.78 -0.30
CA ALA A 155 -8.80 9.10 -1.51
C ALA A 155 -8.48 10.14 -2.58
N SER A 156 -7.47 9.85 -3.40
CA SER A 156 -7.21 10.59 -4.64
C SER A 156 -7.01 9.60 -5.78
N VAL A 157 -7.59 9.91 -6.93
CA VAL A 157 -7.54 9.11 -8.14
C VAL A 157 -6.66 9.85 -9.15
N TYR A 158 -5.64 9.16 -9.64
CA TYR A 158 -4.63 9.74 -10.53
C TYR A 158 -4.59 8.99 -11.85
N ASN A 159 -4.51 9.75 -12.94
CA ASN A 159 -3.97 9.27 -14.20
C ASN A 159 -2.45 9.33 -14.10
N LYS A 160 -1.76 8.18 -14.17
CA LYS A 160 -0.30 8.12 -14.02
C LYS A 160 0.46 8.32 -15.33
N MET A 161 -0.19 8.23 -16.49
CA MET A 161 0.38 8.65 -17.78
C MET A 161 0.55 10.18 -17.82
N SER A 162 -0.51 10.92 -17.51
CA SER A 162 -0.50 12.40 -17.52
C SER A 162 -0.02 13.02 -16.20
N ASN A 163 0.05 12.21 -15.14
CA ASN A 163 0.28 12.61 -13.75
C ASN A 163 -0.77 13.64 -13.25
N GLU A 164 -1.99 13.57 -13.79
CA GLU A 164 -3.11 14.43 -13.41
C GLU A 164 -3.95 13.83 -12.28
N LEU A 165 -4.47 14.69 -11.40
CA LEU A 165 -5.46 14.32 -10.40
C LEU A 165 -6.85 14.33 -11.04
N ILE A 166 -7.46 13.16 -11.19
CA ILE A 166 -8.82 13.01 -11.74
C ILE A 166 -9.86 13.42 -10.69
N ASN A 167 -9.72 12.92 -9.47
CA ASN A 167 -10.68 13.17 -8.40
C ASN A 167 -10.03 13.05 -7.02
N SER A 168 -10.57 13.75 -6.02
CA SER A 168 -10.15 13.62 -4.62
C SER A 168 -11.33 13.82 -3.68
N PHE A 169 -11.41 13.00 -2.63
CA PHE A 169 -12.53 13.06 -1.69
C PHE A 169 -12.22 12.49 -0.31
N ASN A 170 -12.95 12.97 0.70
CA ASN A 170 -12.87 12.50 2.08
C ASN A 170 -13.93 11.44 2.40
N PHE A 171 -13.61 10.51 3.30
CA PHE A 171 -14.56 9.59 3.91
C PHE A 171 -15.22 10.21 5.15
N PRO A 172 -16.48 9.86 5.46
CA PRO A 172 -17.31 10.65 6.39
C PRO A 172 -17.08 10.39 7.89
N ASN A 173 -15.91 9.92 8.34
CA ASN A 173 -15.58 9.76 9.76
C ASN A 173 -14.05 9.84 10.01
N THR A 174 -13.67 9.86 11.27
CA THR A 174 -12.33 9.46 11.72
C THR A 174 -12.33 7.98 12.10
N TYR A 175 -11.21 7.30 11.89
CA TYR A 175 -11.10 5.85 12.01
C TYR A 175 -9.95 5.46 12.93
N LYS A 176 -10.18 4.46 13.81
CA LYS A 176 -9.12 3.84 14.63
C LYS A 176 -8.24 2.89 13.83
N SER A 177 -8.86 2.26 12.84
CA SER A 177 -8.22 1.39 11.86
C SER A 177 -9.17 1.22 10.69
N PHE A 178 -8.62 0.94 9.51
CA PHE A 178 -9.42 0.72 8.33
C PHE A 178 -8.69 -0.12 7.28
N THR A 179 -9.48 -0.63 6.35
CA THR A 179 -9.05 -1.28 5.12
C THR A 179 -9.77 -0.63 3.95
N ALA A 180 -9.07 -0.46 2.83
CA ALA A 180 -9.64 0.02 1.58
C ALA A 180 -9.77 -1.11 0.57
N HIS A 181 -10.80 -1.05 -0.27
CA HIS A 181 -11.13 -2.07 -1.26
C HIS A 181 -11.65 -1.37 -2.52
N VAL A 182 -11.40 -1.97 -3.68
CA VAL A 182 -12.07 -1.60 -4.94
C VAL A 182 -13.27 -2.52 -5.10
N LEU A 183 -14.43 -1.96 -5.43
CA LEU A 183 -15.64 -2.72 -5.73
C LEU A 183 -16.05 -2.48 -7.19
N ASP A 184 -16.76 -3.46 -7.76
CA ASP A 184 -17.39 -3.35 -9.08
C ASP A 184 -18.38 -2.19 -9.13
N ASP A 185 -18.56 -1.61 -10.32
CA ASP A 185 -19.46 -0.49 -10.60
C ASP A 185 -20.92 -0.76 -10.18
N VAL A 186 -21.25 -0.45 -8.93
CA VAL A 186 -22.58 -0.70 -8.34
C VAL A 186 -23.63 0.22 -8.97
N ASN A 187 -23.22 1.41 -9.41
CA ASN A 187 -24.13 2.43 -9.92
C ASN A 187 -24.24 2.48 -11.46
N ASN A 188 -23.50 1.60 -12.15
CA ASN A 188 -23.46 1.44 -13.61
C ASN A 188 -23.12 2.73 -14.38
N ASN A 189 -22.18 3.54 -13.88
CA ASN A 189 -21.73 4.76 -14.55
C ASN A 189 -20.41 4.63 -15.33
N GLY A 190 -19.83 3.42 -15.37
CA GLY A 190 -18.54 3.11 -15.98
C GLY A 190 -17.34 3.42 -15.09
N SER A 191 -17.51 3.55 -13.78
CA SER A 191 -16.44 3.76 -12.79
C SER A 191 -16.55 2.71 -11.71
N GLN A 192 -15.43 2.10 -11.34
CA GLN A 192 -15.37 1.32 -10.11
C GLN A 192 -15.60 2.21 -8.87
N GLU A 193 -16.00 1.58 -7.76
CA GLU A 193 -16.13 2.23 -6.47
C GLU A 193 -14.93 1.96 -5.55
N ILE A 194 -14.69 2.89 -4.64
CA ILE A 194 -13.73 2.76 -3.55
C ILE A 194 -14.51 2.59 -2.24
N ALA A 195 -14.26 1.47 -1.57
CA ALA A 195 -14.85 1.08 -0.32
C ALA A 195 -13.87 1.23 0.85
N LEU A 196 -14.30 1.91 1.91
CA LEU A 196 -13.54 2.03 3.16
C LEU A 196 -14.29 1.34 4.30
N PHE A 197 -13.77 0.21 4.75
CA PHE A 197 -14.23 -0.44 5.98
C PHE A 197 -13.38 0.05 7.15
N GLY A 198 -14.00 0.69 8.12
CA GLY A 198 -13.27 1.22 9.27
C GLY A 198 -13.95 1.00 10.61
N VAL A 199 -13.12 0.94 11.64
CA VAL A 199 -13.50 0.87 13.06
C VAL A 199 -13.53 2.29 13.61
N ILE A 200 -14.64 2.67 14.25
CA ILE A 200 -14.90 4.02 14.74
C ILE A 200 -15.21 3.95 16.23
N ASP A 201 -14.80 4.98 16.97
CA ASP A 201 -15.13 5.13 18.37
C ASP A 201 -16.65 5.16 18.62
N ALA A 202 -17.09 4.32 19.56
CA ALA A 202 -18.48 4.27 19.98
C ALA A 202 -18.55 3.92 21.47
N PRO A 203 -18.18 4.84 22.38
CA PRO A 203 -18.07 4.57 23.82
C PRO A 203 -19.40 4.17 24.46
N SER A 204 -20.53 4.48 23.83
CA SER A 204 -21.87 4.05 24.27
C SER A 204 -22.25 2.64 23.83
N SER A 205 -21.45 1.99 22.99
CA SER A 205 -21.68 0.63 22.52
C SER A 205 -21.11 -0.42 23.48
N ASN A 206 -21.54 -1.68 23.35
CA ASN A 206 -21.10 -2.75 24.23
C ASN A 206 -19.59 -3.04 24.13
N ALA A 207 -18.99 -2.85 22.95
CA ALA A 207 -17.57 -3.06 22.71
C ALA A 207 -16.73 -1.76 22.77
N GLY A 208 -17.36 -0.60 23.05
CA GLY A 208 -16.70 0.71 23.00
C GLY A 208 -16.34 1.18 21.58
N GLN A 209 -16.70 0.43 20.55
CA GLN A 209 -16.40 0.69 19.15
C GLN A 209 -17.48 0.11 18.22
N THR A 210 -17.55 0.62 17.00
CA THR A 210 -18.43 0.12 15.94
C THR A 210 -17.67 0.07 14.61
N SER A 211 -18.27 -0.55 13.59
CA SER A 211 -17.67 -0.65 12.27
C SER A 211 -18.64 -0.18 11.21
N LYS A 212 -18.08 0.44 10.17
CA LYS A 212 -18.82 0.98 9.04
C LYS A 212 -18.04 0.74 7.76
N LEU A 213 -18.76 0.35 6.71
CA LEU A 213 -18.28 0.37 5.33
C LEU A 213 -18.90 1.59 4.66
N THR A 214 -18.09 2.45 4.05
CA THR A 214 -18.56 3.53 3.19
C THR A 214 -18.01 3.31 1.80
N VAL A 215 -18.90 3.27 0.82
CA VAL A 215 -18.58 3.07 -0.59
C VAL A 215 -18.81 4.39 -1.32
N LYS A 216 -17.80 4.82 -2.07
CA LYS A 216 -17.84 6.04 -2.87
C LYS A 216 -17.42 5.75 -4.30
N ASP A 217 -18.13 6.36 -5.22
CA ASP A 217 -17.79 6.34 -6.64
C ASP A 217 -16.47 7.07 -6.91
N ALA A 218 -15.52 6.39 -7.58
CA ALA A 218 -14.18 6.93 -7.80
C ALA A 218 -14.19 8.18 -8.68
N LYS A 219 -15.15 8.27 -9.61
CA LYS A 219 -15.29 9.39 -10.56
C LYS A 219 -16.01 10.62 -10.01
N THR A 220 -17.09 10.42 -9.25
CA THR A 220 -18.01 11.48 -8.83
C THR A 220 -17.93 11.80 -7.34
N SER A 221 -17.22 10.97 -6.54
CA SER A 221 -17.15 11.02 -5.08
C SER A 221 -18.48 10.78 -4.33
N ALA A 222 -19.56 10.48 -5.06
CA ALA A 222 -20.87 10.24 -4.50
C ALA A 222 -20.85 8.99 -3.61
N ILE A 223 -21.55 9.03 -2.47
CA ILE A 223 -21.72 7.84 -1.63
C ILE A 223 -22.76 6.94 -2.31
N THR A 224 -22.31 5.77 -2.77
CA THR A 224 -23.15 4.74 -3.39
C THR A 224 -23.62 3.70 -2.37
N GLY A 225 -22.88 3.53 -1.26
CA GLY A 225 -23.22 2.56 -0.22
C GLY A 225 -22.78 2.98 1.18
N THR A 226 -23.58 2.63 2.19
CA THR A 226 -23.19 2.76 3.60
C THR A 226 -23.75 1.62 4.44
N PHE A 227 -22.86 0.79 4.96
CA PHE A 227 -23.20 -0.39 5.74
C PHE A 227 -22.73 -0.22 7.18
N LYS A 228 -23.64 -0.48 8.11
CA LYS A 228 -23.41 -0.31 9.55
C LYS A 228 -23.57 -1.63 10.26
N TRP A 229 -22.61 -1.95 11.11
CA TRP A 229 -22.70 -3.07 12.03
C TRP A 229 -22.84 -2.57 13.47
N PRO A 230 -23.57 -3.29 14.34
CA PRO A 230 -23.74 -2.83 15.72
C PRO A 230 -22.38 -2.81 16.46
N GLY A 231 -22.25 -2.06 17.56
CA GLY A 231 -21.01 -2.00 18.33
C GLY A 231 -20.86 -3.13 19.36
N ASN A 232 -20.98 -4.38 18.90
CA ASN A 232 -20.93 -5.59 19.75
C ASN A 232 -19.77 -6.53 19.37
N TRP A 233 -18.73 -6.05 18.68
CA TRP A 233 -17.64 -6.88 18.17
C TRP A 233 -16.25 -6.35 18.53
N TYR A 234 -15.37 -7.29 18.80
CA TYR A 234 -13.92 -7.10 18.85
C TYR A 234 -13.30 -7.60 17.54
N ASN A 235 -12.22 -6.93 17.13
CA ASN A 235 -11.45 -7.24 15.92
C ASN A 235 -12.31 -7.45 14.66
N PRO A 236 -13.21 -6.51 14.35
CA PRO A 236 -14.05 -6.63 13.16
C PRO A 236 -13.19 -6.55 11.90
N LYS A 237 -13.44 -7.45 10.95
CA LYS A 237 -12.79 -7.49 9.64
C LYS A 237 -13.85 -7.48 8.55
N TYR A 238 -13.59 -6.74 7.48
CA TYR A 238 -14.37 -6.82 6.26
C TYR A 238 -14.04 -8.08 5.48
N THR A 239 -15.04 -8.60 4.78
CA THR A 239 -14.90 -9.67 3.80
C THR A 239 -15.95 -9.43 2.73
N GLN A 240 -15.52 -9.40 1.48
CA GLN A 240 -16.45 -9.45 0.35
C GLN A 240 -16.78 -10.91 0.07
N LEU A 241 -18.04 -11.19 -0.23
CA LEU A 241 -18.50 -12.51 -0.64
C LEU A 241 -19.07 -12.40 -2.06
N ALA A 242 -18.98 -13.48 -2.85
CA ALA A 242 -19.74 -13.62 -4.09
C ALA A 242 -21.22 -13.23 -3.90
N ASP A 243 -21.84 -12.76 -4.97
CA ASP A 243 -23.27 -12.43 -5.04
C ASP A 243 -24.13 -13.63 -4.57
N LEU A 244 -24.85 -13.45 -3.46
CA LEU A 244 -25.72 -14.47 -2.87
C LEU A 244 -27.20 -14.19 -3.17
N THR A 245 -27.51 -13.03 -3.76
CA THR A 245 -28.87 -12.58 -4.07
C THR A 245 -29.22 -12.70 -5.55
N GLY A 246 -28.20 -12.87 -6.42
CA GLY A 246 -28.32 -13.00 -7.86
C GLY A 246 -28.56 -11.66 -8.57
N ASP A 247 -28.20 -10.54 -7.95
CA ASP A 247 -28.38 -9.19 -8.52
C ASP A 247 -27.17 -8.66 -9.30
N GLY A 248 -26.09 -9.45 -9.37
CA GLY A 248 -24.86 -9.14 -10.07
C GLY A 248 -23.82 -8.40 -9.24
N ILE A 249 -24.11 -8.09 -7.97
CA ILE A 249 -23.19 -7.37 -7.08
C ILE A 249 -22.78 -8.25 -5.91
N ALA A 250 -21.49 -8.25 -5.62
CA ALA A 250 -20.93 -9.01 -4.51
C ALA A 250 -21.42 -8.51 -3.15
N GLU A 251 -21.63 -9.44 -2.21
CA GLU A 251 -22.15 -9.14 -0.89
C GLU A 251 -21.08 -8.63 0.07
N VAL A 252 -21.52 -7.84 1.05
CA VAL A 252 -20.62 -7.24 2.04
C VAL A 252 -20.80 -7.91 3.39
N ALA A 253 -19.71 -8.45 3.93
CA ALA A 253 -19.70 -9.11 5.22
C ALA A 253 -18.74 -8.43 6.21
N MET A 254 -19.13 -8.49 7.47
CA MET A 254 -18.23 -8.24 8.60
C MET A 254 -18.13 -9.50 9.45
N GLN A 255 -16.91 -9.92 9.73
CA GLN A 255 -16.62 -11.00 10.67
C GLN A 255 -15.82 -10.50 11.87
N GLY A 256 -15.86 -11.24 12.98
CA GLY A 256 -15.08 -10.93 14.18
C GLY A 256 -15.57 -11.70 15.41
N ALA A 257 -15.04 -11.32 16.57
CA ALA A 257 -15.45 -11.90 17.85
C ALA A 257 -16.60 -11.09 18.46
N PHE A 258 -17.71 -11.73 18.75
CA PHE A 258 -18.82 -11.10 19.47
C PHE A 258 -18.42 -10.85 20.93
N TYR A 259 -18.81 -9.69 21.47
CA TYR A 259 -18.34 -9.21 22.78
C TYR A 259 -18.66 -10.13 23.97
N ILE A 260 -19.71 -10.97 23.84
CA ILE A 260 -20.04 -12.01 24.81
C ILE A 260 -19.42 -13.34 24.38
N ASP A 261 -18.64 -13.92 25.29
CA ASP A 261 -18.00 -15.24 25.21
C ASP A 261 -17.04 -15.41 24.03
N ASP A 262 -16.55 -14.32 23.45
CA ASP A 262 -15.65 -14.30 22.29
C ASP A 262 -16.10 -15.22 21.16
N ARG A 263 -17.41 -15.20 20.87
CA ARG A 263 -18.02 -16.08 19.87
C ARG A 263 -17.71 -15.59 18.47
N PRO A 264 -17.10 -16.39 17.59
CA PRO A 264 -16.88 -15.99 16.21
C PRO A 264 -18.22 -15.81 15.49
N GLN A 265 -18.41 -14.66 14.84
CA GLN A 265 -19.59 -14.37 14.03
C GLN A 265 -19.22 -13.68 12.72
N MET A 266 -20.06 -13.88 11.70
CA MET A 266 -20.08 -13.13 10.46
C MET A 266 -21.50 -12.64 10.16
N LEU A 267 -21.63 -11.38 9.77
CA LEU A 267 -22.89 -10.76 9.36
C LEU A 267 -22.77 -10.33 7.90
N VAL A 268 -23.61 -10.92 7.06
CA VAL A 268 -23.65 -10.68 5.61
C VAL A 268 -24.82 -9.78 5.29
N ARG A 269 -24.55 -8.72 4.52
CA ARG A 269 -25.54 -7.81 3.99
C ARG A 269 -25.46 -7.78 2.48
N ASP A 270 -26.62 -7.51 1.89
CA ASP A 270 -26.78 -7.27 0.46
C ASP A 270 -25.89 -6.10 0.03
N GLY A 271 -25.04 -6.29 -0.99
CA GLY A 271 -24.11 -5.29 -1.52
C GLY A 271 -24.79 -4.07 -2.16
N VAL A 272 -26.04 -4.21 -2.61
CA VAL A 272 -26.84 -3.14 -3.20
C VAL A 272 -27.78 -2.53 -2.17
N SER A 273 -28.65 -3.33 -1.55
CA SER A 273 -29.69 -2.78 -0.66
C SER A 273 -29.21 -2.53 0.76
N GLY A 274 -28.14 -3.20 1.19
CA GLY A 274 -27.66 -3.18 2.57
C GLY A 274 -28.51 -3.96 3.57
N GLU A 275 -29.59 -4.63 3.13
CA GLU A 275 -30.40 -5.48 3.97
C GLU A 275 -29.60 -6.64 4.54
N LEU A 276 -29.95 -7.09 5.75
CA LEU A 276 -29.26 -8.22 6.37
C LEU A 276 -29.71 -9.52 5.69
N ILE A 277 -28.79 -10.23 5.05
CA ILE A 277 -29.07 -11.52 4.42
C ILE A 277 -28.93 -12.64 5.45
N ARG A 278 -27.76 -12.75 6.10
CA ARG A 278 -27.45 -13.89 7.00
C ARG A 278 -26.59 -13.56 8.22
N ARG A 279 -26.63 -14.48 9.19
CA ARG A 279 -25.76 -14.48 10.37
C ARG A 279 -25.15 -15.86 10.60
N TYR A 280 -23.85 -15.94 10.34
CA TYR A 280 -23.06 -17.11 10.72
C TYR A 280 -22.51 -16.91 12.13
N GLY A 281 -22.66 -17.90 12.99
CA GLY A 281 -22.19 -17.81 14.37
C GLY A 281 -21.97 -19.16 15.02
N PHE A 282 -20.90 -19.26 15.81
CA PHE A 282 -20.56 -20.48 16.53
C PHE A 282 -20.18 -20.18 17.99
N PRO A 283 -20.30 -21.17 18.90
CA PRO A 283 -19.67 -21.09 20.22
C PRO A 283 -18.15 -20.93 20.09
N SER A 284 -17.49 -20.39 21.12
CA SER A 284 -16.03 -20.23 21.16
C SER A 284 -15.30 -21.56 21.45
N PHE A 285 -15.39 -22.52 20.52
CA PHE A 285 -14.75 -23.84 20.63
C PHE A 285 -13.47 -24.00 19.78
N MET A 286 -13.11 -22.96 19.02
CA MET A 286 -11.87 -22.88 18.26
C MET A 286 -11.00 -21.71 18.74
N TYR A 287 -9.68 -21.85 18.64
CA TYR A 287 -8.74 -20.74 18.65
C TYR A 287 -8.62 -20.17 17.24
N ASN A 288 -8.41 -18.85 17.15
CA ASN A 288 -8.17 -18.12 15.89
C ASN A 288 -9.22 -18.44 14.82
N ALA A 289 -10.50 -18.41 15.22
CA ALA A 289 -11.59 -18.69 14.31
C ALA A 289 -11.75 -17.55 13.29
N GLU A 290 -11.74 -17.90 12.01
CA GLU A 290 -11.89 -16.97 10.89
C GLU A 290 -12.87 -17.55 9.86
N TYR A 291 -13.69 -16.69 9.29
CA TYR A 291 -14.61 -17.05 8.21
C TYR A 291 -13.96 -16.82 6.85
N VAL A 292 -14.21 -17.75 5.93
CA VAL A 292 -13.71 -17.72 4.55
C VAL A 292 -14.86 -18.09 3.61
N GLN A 293 -14.86 -17.54 2.40
CA GLN A 293 -15.75 -18.03 1.34
C GLN A 293 -15.18 -19.32 0.75
N LEU A 294 -16.09 -20.26 0.49
CA LEU A 294 -15.84 -21.52 -0.20
C LEU A 294 -16.64 -21.50 -1.52
N SER A 295 -16.26 -22.32 -2.49
CA SER A 295 -17.11 -22.63 -3.66
C SER A 295 -18.43 -23.26 -3.24
N ASP A 296 -19.39 -23.32 -4.16
CA ASP A 296 -20.60 -24.15 -4.00
C ASP A 296 -20.22 -25.65 -3.96
N MET A 297 -20.26 -26.23 -2.76
CA MET A 297 -19.87 -27.58 -2.40
C MET A 297 -21.04 -28.55 -2.33
N ASN A 298 -22.28 -28.06 -2.46
CA ASN A 298 -23.51 -28.84 -2.37
C ASN A 298 -24.33 -28.84 -3.68
N GLY A 299 -23.96 -27.99 -4.64
CA GLY A 299 -24.58 -27.88 -5.97
C GLY A 299 -25.89 -27.09 -5.99
N ASP A 300 -26.07 -26.13 -5.07
CA ASP A 300 -27.25 -25.26 -4.98
C ASP A 300 -27.08 -23.87 -5.63
N ASP A 301 -25.99 -23.70 -6.39
CA ASP A 301 -25.56 -22.48 -7.06
C ASP A 301 -25.21 -21.32 -6.09
N THR A 302 -25.10 -21.60 -4.78
CA THR A 302 -24.73 -20.61 -3.75
C THR A 302 -23.41 -20.98 -3.07
N PRO A 303 -22.35 -20.15 -3.17
CA PRO A 303 -21.07 -20.42 -2.52
C PRO A 303 -21.17 -20.55 -0.99
N GLU A 304 -20.55 -21.57 -0.38
CA GLU A 304 -20.60 -21.76 1.06
C GLU A 304 -19.69 -20.85 1.88
N VAL A 305 -19.94 -20.88 3.18
CA VAL A 305 -19.12 -20.21 4.18
C VAL A 305 -18.37 -21.26 5.01
N GLY A 306 -17.05 -21.12 5.07
CA GLY A 306 -16.19 -21.88 5.97
C GLY A 306 -15.89 -21.09 7.25
N MET A 307 -15.85 -21.76 8.40
CA MET A 307 -15.17 -21.25 9.61
C MET A 307 -13.97 -22.14 9.92
N ILE A 308 -12.77 -21.60 9.72
CA ILE A 308 -11.51 -22.27 10.02
C ILE A 308 -11.02 -21.90 11.42
N GLY A 309 -10.42 -22.86 12.12
CA GLY A 309 -9.66 -22.60 13.32
C GLY A 309 -9.05 -23.87 13.93
N ILE A 310 -8.42 -23.71 15.09
CA ILE A 310 -7.85 -24.82 15.87
C ILE A 310 -8.86 -25.27 16.92
N LEU A 311 -9.25 -26.54 16.92
CA LEU A 311 -10.15 -27.09 17.94
C LEU A 311 -9.51 -27.06 19.33
N LYS A 312 -10.16 -26.38 20.29
CA LYS A 312 -9.67 -26.27 21.69
C LYS A 312 -9.54 -27.63 22.40
N ARG A 313 -10.27 -28.65 21.97
CA ARG A 313 -10.33 -29.97 22.62
C ARG A 313 -9.15 -30.90 22.29
N ASN A 314 -8.48 -30.69 21.16
CA ASN A 314 -7.47 -31.62 20.65
C ASN A 314 -6.44 -30.99 19.70
N ASN A 315 -6.42 -29.67 19.57
CA ASN A 315 -5.48 -28.90 18.75
C ASN A 315 -5.48 -29.24 17.26
N LYS A 316 -6.50 -29.95 16.75
CA LYS A 316 -6.62 -30.24 15.32
C LYS A 316 -7.19 -29.03 14.58
N ILE A 317 -6.67 -28.79 13.39
CA ILE A 317 -7.20 -27.79 12.46
C ILE A 317 -8.47 -28.35 11.83
N GLN A 318 -9.53 -27.54 11.80
CA GLN A 318 -10.80 -27.90 11.21
C GLN A 318 -11.41 -26.71 10.47
N VAL A 319 -12.06 -27.00 9.34
CA VAL A 319 -12.96 -26.06 8.66
C VAL A 319 -14.38 -26.57 8.81
N ARG A 320 -15.22 -25.80 9.49
CA ARG A 320 -16.67 -26.01 9.54
C ARG A 320 -17.28 -25.39 8.31
N VAL A 321 -17.93 -26.20 7.50
CA VAL A 321 -18.65 -25.72 6.31
C VAL A 321 -20.10 -25.47 6.69
N ILE A 322 -20.61 -24.31 6.30
CA ILE A 322 -21.98 -23.87 6.49
C ILE A 322 -22.51 -23.53 5.11
N ASP A 323 -23.71 -24.01 4.84
CA ASP A 323 -24.41 -23.72 3.61
C ASP A 323 -24.57 -22.19 3.41
N GLY A 324 -24.22 -21.73 2.21
CA GLY A 324 -24.32 -20.35 1.77
C GLY A 324 -25.77 -19.91 1.61
N SER A 325 -26.68 -20.84 1.30
CA SER A 325 -28.12 -20.63 1.07
C SER A 325 -28.97 -20.81 2.35
N ASP A 326 -28.46 -21.51 3.38
CA ASP A 326 -29.13 -21.78 4.66
C ASP A 326 -28.14 -21.81 5.85
N ASP A 327 -28.07 -20.75 6.66
CA ASP A 327 -27.14 -20.68 7.80
C ASP A 327 -27.42 -21.70 8.92
N SER A 328 -28.56 -22.40 8.87
CA SER A 328 -28.90 -23.52 9.76
C SER A 328 -28.39 -24.87 9.26
N ASN A 329 -28.15 -25.00 7.95
CA ASN A 329 -27.63 -26.22 7.33
C ASN A 329 -26.10 -26.30 7.49
N LYS A 330 -25.65 -27.31 8.25
CA LYS A 330 -24.22 -27.53 8.50
C LYS A 330 -23.73 -28.68 7.62
N LEU A 331 -22.83 -28.37 6.71
CA LEU A 331 -22.22 -29.35 5.82
C LEU A 331 -21.05 -30.09 6.51
N PRO A 332 -20.61 -31.23 5.95
CA PRO A 332 -19.46 -31.95 6.47
C PRO A 332 -18.22 -31.07 6.60
N SER A 333 -17.43 -31.31 7.65
CA SER A 333 -16.27 -30.48 7.98
C SER A 333 -14.97 -31.07 7.44
N TYR A 334 -14.04 -30.22 7.00
CA TYR A 334 -12.68 -30.64 6.68
C TYR A 334 -11.84 -30.75 7.96
N ASN A 335 -11.12 -31.85 8.11
CA ASN A 335 -10.30 -32.12 9.28
C ASN A 335 -8.87 -32.41 8.86
N PHE A 336 -7.93 -31.79 9.56
CA PHE A 336 -6.50 -32.01 9.37
C PHE A 336 -5.89 -32.50 10.68
N GLY A 337 -4.70 -33.12 10.58
CA GLY A 337 -3.92 -33.52 11.74
C GLY A 337 -3.46 -32.32 12.56
N ASP A 338 -2.90 -32.61 13.73
CA ASP A 338 -2.21 -31.66 14.60
C ASP A 338 -0.70 -31.57 14.30
N ASP A 339 -0.24 -32.21 13.21
CA ASP A 339 1.15 -32.32 12.79
C ASP A 339 1.58 -31.25 11.79
N TRP A 340 1.24 -29.99 12.09
CA TRP A 340 1.52 -28.82 11.26
C TRP A 340 2.13 -27.67 12.06
N ALA A 341 3.10 -26.98 11.45
CA ALA A 341 3.61 -25.67 11.86
C ALA A 341 3.51 -24.69 10.68
N ASP A 342 3.53 -23.39 10.98
CA ASP A 342 3.55 -22.31 9.97
C ASP A 342 2.48 -22.50 8.88
N TYR A 343 1.29 -22.94 9.31
CA TYR A 343 0.25 -23.38 8.39
C TYR A 343 -0.68 -22.25 7.98
N GLN A 344 -1.25 -22.39 6.80
CA GLN A 344 -2.20 -21.47 6.21
C GLN A 344 -3.25 -22.26 5.45
N TRP A 345 -4.49 -21.79 5.53
CA TRP A 345 -5.56 -22.27 4.66
C TRP A 345 -5.53 -21.58 3.32
N LEU A 346 -5.70 -22.37 2.27
CA LEU A 346 -5.76 -21.90 0.90
C LEU A 346 -7.06 -22.41 0.28
N SER A 347 -7.85 -21.49 -0.28
CA SER A 347 -8.87 -21.83 -1.28
C SER A 347 -8.13 -22.09 -2.60
N LEU A 348 -8.30 -23.27 -3.16
CA LEU A 348 -7.59 -23.70 -4.36
C LEU A 348 -8.52 -23.58 -5.58
N PRO A 349 -7.99 -23.50 -6.81
CA PRO A 349 -8.81 -23.75 -7.99
C PRO A 349 -9.37 -25.18 -7.97
N ASP A 350 -10.32 -25.48 -8.85
CA ASP A 350 -10.78 -26.84 -9.14
C ASP A 350 -9.64 -27.64 -9.80
N ILE A 351 -8.91 -28.43 -9.02
CA ILE A 351 -7.73 -29.19 -9.49
C ILE A 351 -8.09 -30.61 -9.93
N ASP A 352 -9.30 -31.09 -9.66
CA ASP A 352 -9.79 -32.42 -10.07
C ASP A 352 -10.90 -32.38 -11.13
N PHE A 353 -11.26 -31.19 -11.60
CA PHE A 353 -12.19 -30.90 -12.69
C PHE A 353 -13.63 -31.35 -12.40
N ASP A 354 -14.06 -31.25 -11.13
CA ASP A 354 -15.42 -31.55 -10.71
C ASP A 354 -16.38 -30.33 -10.77
N ASN A 355 -15.86 -29.17 -11.18
CA ASN A 355 -16.47 -27.83 -11.22
C ASN A 355 -16.71 -27.20 -9.84
N ILE A 356 -16.11 -27.74 -8.79
CA ILE A 356 -16.15 -27.19 -7.45
C ILE A 356 -14.72 -26.89 -7.02
N ASN A 357 -14.42 -25.62 -6.74
CA ASN A 357 -13.08 -25.24 -6.28
C ASN A 357 -12.66 -26.04 -5.04
N ASP A 358 -11.38 -26.40 -4.99
CA ASP A 358 -10.84 -27.26 -3.96
C ASP A 358 -10.29 -26.49 -2.77
N VAL A 359 -9.81 -27.24 -1.78
CA VAL A 359 -9.29 -26.66 -0.56
C VAL A 359 -7.96 -27.29 -0.12
N GLY A 360 -7.14 -26.45 0.51
CA GLY A 360 -5.78 -26.80 0.86
C GLY A 360 -5.39 -26.37 2.27
N LEU A 361 -4.68 -27.25 2.97
CA LEU A 361 -3.88 -26.86 4.13
C LEU A 361 -2.40 -26.85 3.73
N TYR A 362 -1.83 -25.66 3.65
CA TYR A 362 -0.41 -25.43 3.46
C TYR A 362 0.31 -25.37 4.81
N GLY A 363 1.56 -25.82 4.88
CA GLY A 363 2.42 -25.58 6.02
C GLY A 363 3.61 -26.52 6.08
N ARG A 364 4.38 -26.44 7.18
CA ARG A 364 5.45 -27.38 7.48
C ARG A 364 4.90 -28.59 8.22
N ARG A 365 5.17 -29.78 7.69
CA ARG A 365 4.89 -31.03 8.42
C ARG A 365 5.90 -31.25 9.53
N LEU A 366 5.42 -31.44 10.75
CA LEU A 366 6.27 -31.72 11.91
C LEU A 366 6.96 -33.09 11.84
N SER A 367 6.39 -34.04 11.08
CA SER A 367 6.87 -35.43 11.02
C SER A 367 8.07 -35.64 10.10
N ASN A 368 8.24 -34.80 9.07
CA ASN A 368 9.31 -34.93 8.07
C ASN A 368 9.96 -33.60 7.69
N SER A 369 9.60 -32.51 8.38
CA SER A 369 10.10 -31.15 8.15
C SER A 369 9.85 -30.59 6.74
N ARG A 370 9.14 -31.27 5.85
CA ARG A 370 8.87 -30.77 4.50
C ARG A 370 7.75 -29.76 4.50
N ILE A 371 7.86 -28.79 3.60
CA ILE A 371 6.74 -27.92 3.25
C ILE A 371 5.78 -28.70 2.37
N GLN A 372 4.49 -28.63 2.70
CA GLN A 372 3.45 -29.36 2.01
C GLN A 372 2.19 -28.53 1.84
N LEU A 373 1.48 -28.79 0.74
CA LEU A 373 0.09 -28.38 0.55
C LEU A 373 -0.74 -29.66 0.44
N PHE A 374 -1.60 -29.89 1.43
CA PHE A 374 -2.48 -31.05 1.50
C PHE A 374 -3.83 -30.68 0.90
N THR A 375 -4.19 -31.28 -0.24
CA THR A 375 -5.38 -30.90 -1.00
C THR A 375 -6.53 -31.87 -0.78
N LYS A 376 -7.75 -31.35 -0.80
CA LYS A 376 -9.01 -32.08 -0.64
C LYS A 376 -10.05 -31.51 -1.60
N SER A 377 -10.90 -32.39 -2.12
CA SER A 377 -11.95 -31.97 -3.05
C SER A 377 -12.99 -31.11 -2.35
N GLY A 378 -13.44 -30.08 -3.07
CA GLY A 378 -14.60 -29.28 -2.70
C GLY A 378 -15.89 -30.10 -2.75
N ALA A 379 -16.04 -31.03 -3.71
CA ALA A 379 -17.20 -31.91 -3.84
C ALA A 379 -17.13 -33.17 -2.96
N ASP A 380 -15.99 -33.87 -2.92
CA ASP A 380 -15.76 -35.07 -2.09
C ASP A 380 -14.78 -34.81 -0.94
N LYS A 381 -15.32 -34.90 0.26
CA LYS A 381 -14.62 -34.57 1.50
C LYS A 381 -13.73 -35.74 1.95
N ALA A 382 -13.89 -36.91 1.32
CA ALA A 382 -13.13 -38.13 1.59
C ALA A 382 -11.74 -38.10 0.93
N GLY A 383 -10.74 -38.61 1.64
CA GLY A 383 -9.40 -38.75 1.09
C GLY A 383 -8.69 -37.41 0.84
N THR A 384 -7.68 -37.45 -0.02
CA THR A 384 -6.86 -36.32 -0.44
C THR A 384 -6.73 -36.39 -1.95
N LEU A 385 -6.76 -35.24 -2.63
CA LEU A 385 -6.51 -35.16 -4.08
C LEU A 385 -5.01 -35.28 -4.39
N GLY A 386 -4.19 -34.96 -3.40
CA GLY A 386 -2.75 -35.07 -3.50
C GLY A 386 -2.09 -34.29 -2.38
N ILE A 387 -0.77 -34.50 -2.28
CA ILE A 387 0.06 -33.70 -1.39
C ILE A 387 1.18 -33.14 -2.25
N TYR A 388 1.16 -31.83 -2.44
CA TYR A 388 2.30 -31.11 -3.01
C TYR A 388 3.38 -31.03 -1.95
N SER A 389 4.63 -31.12 -2.36
CA SER A 389 5.73 -31.06 -1.42
C SER A 389 6.93 -30.34 -2.01
N TRP A 390 7.52 -29.48 -1.18
CA TRP A 390 8.72 -28.73 -1.45
C TRP A 390 9.88 -29.24 -0.57
N PRO A 391 11.12 -28.77 -0.80
CA PRO A 391 12.29 -29.18 -0.04
C PRO A 391 12.14 -28.91 1.47
N GLU A 392 12.78 -29.75 2.30
CA GLU A 392 12.76 -29.60 3.78
C GLU A 392 13.60 -28.41 4.27
N ASP A 393 14.65 -28.07 3.53
CA ASP A 393 15.60 -26.98 3.81
C ASP A 393 15.11 -25.61 3.33
N LEU A 394 13.86 -25.51 2.90
CA LEU A 394 13.23 -24.24 2.55
C LEU A 394 12.68 -23.59 3.84
N VAL A 395 13.36 -22.56 4.33
CA VAL A 395 12.96 -21.76 5.52
C VAL A 395 12.36 -20.43 5.08
N GLU A 396 11.71 -19.71 6.00
CA GLU A 396 11.03 -18.44 5.71
C GLU A 396 10.03 -18.54 4.54
N HIS A 397 9.36 -19.69 4.46
CA HIS A 397 8.58 -20.08 3.28
C HIS A 397 7.24 -19.35 3.21
N LYS A 398 6.82 -18.97 1.99
CA LYS A 398 5.55 -18.29 1.70
C LYS A 398 4.88 -18.94 0.48
N PRO A 399 3.61 -19.37 0.60
CA PRO A 399 2.86 -19.92 -0.53
C PRO A 399 2.29 -18.78 -1.39
N LEU A 400 2.29 -18.98 -2.70
CA LEU A 400 1.54 -18.18 -3.66
C LEU A 400 0.71 -19.12 -4.54
N ILE A 401 -0.55 -18.75 -4.78
CA ILE A 401 -1.32 -19.31 -5.90
C ILE A 401 -1.07 -18.37 -7.05
N VAL A 402 -0.39 -18.87 -8.07
CA VAL A 402 0.03 -18.08 -9.23
C VAL A 402 -0.95 -18.34 -10.37
N ASN A 403 -1.04 -17.42 -11.32
CA ASN A 403 -1.83 -17.62 -12.51
C ASN A 403 -1.36 -18.86 -13.28
N ASP A 404 -2.25 -19.38 -14.11
CA ASP A 404 -2.02 -20.58 -14.91
C ASP A 404 -0.88 -20.36 -15.91
N ILE A 405 0.27 -20.98 -15.65
CA ILE A 405 1.50 -20.81 -16.44
C ILE A 405 1.53 -21.78 -17.63
N ASN A 406 0.95 -22.97 -17.47
CA ASN A 406 0.97 -24.02 -18.50
C ASN A 406 -0.26 -23.95 -19.42
N PHE A 407 -1.20 -23.04 -19.15
CA PHE A 407 -2.46 -22.81 -19.86
C PHE A 407 -3.38 -24.05 -19.86
N ASP A 408 -3.38 -24.83 -18.78
CA ASP A 408 -4.25 -26.00 -18.62
C ASP A 408 -5.66 -25.68 -18.07
N GLY A 409 -5.89 -24.41 -17.71
CA GLY A 409 -7.12 -23.88 -17.16
C GLY A 409 -7.15 -23.81 -15.64
N VAL A 410 -6.09 -24.24 -14.94
CA VAL A 410 -6.02 -24.32 -13.49
C VAL A 410 -4.82 -23.52 -12.97
N LYS A 411 -5.06 -22.67 -11.96
CA LYS A 411 -3.98 -21.90 -11.33
C LYS A 411 -2.94 -22.81 -10.67
N ASP A 412 -1.68 -22.38 -10.73
CA ASP A 412 -0.53 -23.14 -10.24
C ASP A 412 -0.15 -22.79 -8.79
N PHE A 413 0.70 -23.63 -8.19
CA PHE A 413 1.13 -23.45 -6.80
C PHE A 413 2.62 -23.19 -6.69
N ALA A 414 2.98 -22.07 -6.08
CA ALA A 414 4.35 -21.69 -5.85
C ALA A 414 4.68 -21.57 -4.36
N VAL A 415 5.94 -21.86 -4.03
CA VAL A 415 6.48 -21.57 -2.70
C VAL A 415 7.81 -20.86 -2.84
N GLY A 416 7.87 -19.66 -2.29
CA GLY A 416 9.08 -18.88 -2.09
C GLY A 416 9.71 -19.14 -0.74
N GLY A 417 11.04 -19.13 -0.65
CA GLY A 417 11.76 -19.15 0.63
C GLY A 417 13.27 -19.19 0.46
N LEU A 418 13.99 -19.24 1.59
CA LEU A 418 15.44 -19.41 1.63
C LEU A 418 15.79 -20.90 1.62
N ARG A 419 16.62 -21.35 0.68
CA ARG A 419 17.20 -22.70 0.69
C ARG A 419 18.52 -22.68 1.45
N GLU A 420 18.54 -23.16 2.67
CA GLU A 420 19.74 -23.12 3.52
C GLU A 420 20.92 -23.90 2.90
N ASN A 421 20.66 -25.10 2.36
CA ASN A 421 21.74 -25.92 1.78
C ASN A 421 22.26 -25.37 0.45
N ALA A 422 21.40 -24.70 -0.33
CA ALA A 422 21.77 -24.11 -1.62
C ALA A 422 22.27 -22.67 -1.49
N ASN A 423 22.14 -22.07 -0.30
CA ASN A 423 22.51 -20.69 0.02
C ASN A 423 21.96 -19.68 -0.99
N ARG A 424 20.66 -19.78 -1.29
CA ARG A 424 19.95 -18.91 -2.24
C ARG A 424 18.47 -18.85 -1.92
N TYR A 425 17.82 -17.75 -2.27
CA TYR A 425 16.36 -17.70 -2.34
C TYR A 425 15.88 -18.54 -3.52
N GLN A 426 14.77 -19.26 -3.34
CA GLN A 426 14.10 -20.01 -4.40
C GLN A 426 12.61 -19.79 -4.39
N PHE A 427 12.04 -19.77 -5.59
CA PHE A 427 10.62 -19.77 -5.86
C PHE A 427 10.34 -20.97 -6.76
N ILE A 428 9.65 -21.98 -6.22
CA ILE A 428 9.44 -23.25 -6.90
C ILE A 428 7.96 -23.38 -7.23
N ILE A 429 7.65 -23.39 -8.52
CA ILE A 429 6.29 -23.43 -9.06
C ILE A 429 5.96 -24.85 -9.52
N LYS A 430 4.81 -25.35 -9.08
CA LYS A 430 4.28 -26.68 -9.40
C LYS A 430 2.93 -26.53 -10.08
N ASP A 431 2.71 -27.40 -11.05
CA ASP A 431 1.49 -27.52 -11.82
C ASP A 431 0.27 -27.76 -10.91
N GLY A 432 -0.78 -26.96 -11.07
CA GLY A 432 -2.02 -26.99 -10.30
C GLY A 432 -2.74 -28.34 -10.33
N THR A 433 -2.65 -29.10 -11.43
CA THR A 433 -3.31 -30.39 -11.63
C THR A 433 -2.35 -31.58 -11.49
N ASN A 434 -1.05 -31.34 -11.70
CA ASN A 434 0.00 -32.36 -11.62
C ASN A 434 1.06 -32.03 -10.57
N ARG A 435 0.81 -32.41 -9.32
CA ARG A 435 1.75 -32.27 -8.18
C ARG A 435 3.19 -32.77 -8.39
N SER A 436 3.39 -33.70 -9.33
CA SER A 436 4.73 -34.26 -9.62
C SER A 436 5.55 -33.36 -10.53
N GLU A 437 4.88 -32.50 -11.28
CA GLU A 437 5.47 -31.55 -12.22
C GLU A 437 5.95 -30.30 -11.48
N THR A 438 6.98 -29.68 -12.03
CA THR A 438 7.57 -28.44 -11.55
C THR A 438 7.74 -27.59 -12.79
N LEU A 439 6.93 -26.54 -12.91
CA LEU A 439 6.87 -25.68 -14.08
C LEU A 439 8.08 -24.75 -14.13
N ALA A 440 8.46 -24.19 -12.98
CA ALA A 440 9.62 -23.31 -12.85
C ALA A 440 10.33 -23.47 -11.51
N ASN A 441 11.63 -23.18 -11.52
CA ASN A 441 12.47 -23.10 -10.32
C ASN A 441 13.37 -21.89 -10.41
N LEU A 442 12.83 -20.77 -9.95
CA LEU A 442 13.51 -19.49 -9.96
C LEU A 442 14.39 -19.39 -8.71
N GLY A 443 15.51 -18.69 -8.82
CA GLY A 443 16.24 -18.38 -7.60
C GLY A 443 17.20 -17.22 -7.71
N TRP A 444 17.40 -16.57 -6.58
CA TRP A 444 18.21 -15.36 -6.45
C TRP A 444 19.33 -15.60 -5.44
N PRO A 445 20.52 -14.99 -5.65
CA PRO A 445 21.54 -14.97 -4.61
C PRO A 445 21.00 -14.30 -3.34
N ILE A 446 21.62 -14.56 -2.19
CA ILE A 446 21.29 -13.89 -0.93
C ILE A 446 21.91 -12.48 -0.94
N THR A 447 21.25 -11.55 -1.64
CA THR A 447 21.63 -10.13 -1.72
C THR A 447 20.66 -9.23 -0.98
N LEU A 448 19.50 -9.77 -0.57
CA LEU A 448 18.42 -9.04 0.09
C LEU A 448 18.21 -9.57 1.53
N GLU A 449 17.82 -8.69 2.43
CA GLU A 449 17.42 -8.99 3.80
C GLU A 449 15.92 -9.34 3.83
N THR A 450 15.60 -10.56 4.31
CA THR A 450 14.23 -11.07 4.52
C THR A 450 13.22 -10.67 3.41
N PRO A 451 13.48 -11.01 2.14
CA PRO A 451 12.70 -10.54 1.01
C PRO A 451 11.33 -11.23 0.90
N TYR A 452 10.45 -10.60 0.13
CA TYR A 452 9.13 -11.10 -0.24
C TYR A 452 9.10 -11.51 -1.71
N PHE A 453 8.28 -12.52 -2.01
CA PHE A 453 8.08 -13.04 -3.37
C PHE A 453 6.77 -12.51 -3.94
N TYR A 454 6.80 -12.16 -5.21
CA TYR A 454 5.65 -11.65 -5.95
C TYR A 454 5.54 -12.35 -7.30
N GLU A 455 4.33 -12.73 -7.67
CA GLU A 455 3.94 -12.75 -9.08
C GLU A 455 3.79 -11.29 -9.51
N VAL A 456 4.42 -10.92 -10.61
CA VAL A 456 4.23 -9.63 -11.25
C VAL A 456 3.62 -9.86 -12.63
N ASN A 457 3.10 -8.79 -13.23
CA ASN A 457 2.61 -8.84 -14.60
C ASN A 457 3.77 -9.05 -15.59
N ASP A 458 3.47 -9.13 -16.88
CA ASP A 458 4.47 -9.22 -17.94
C ASP A 458 5.31 -7.93 -18.01
N ILE A 459 6.49 -7.94 -17.39
CA ILE A 459 7.36 -6.76 -17.28
C ILE A 459 8.22 -6.63 -18.54
N ASP A 460 8.63 -7.73 -19.18
CA ASP A 460 9.48 -7.70 -20.38
C ASP A 460 8.74 -7.76 -21.72
N GLY A 461 7.42 -7.95 -21.70
CA GLY A 461 6.54 -7.92 -22.87
C GLY A 461 6.59 -9.21 -23.69
N ASP A 462 7.00 -10.34 -23.10
CA ASP A 462 7.09 -11.63 -23.80
C ASP A 462 5.75 -12.40 -23.84
N GLY A 463 4.71 -11.85 -23.22
CA GLY A 463 3.36 -12.41 -23.12
C GLY A 463 3.19 -13.41 -21.98
N MET A 464 4.23 -13.64 -21.16
CA MET A 464 4.21 -14.49 -19.98
C MET A 464 4.35 -13.65 -18.72
N LEU A 465 3.90 -14.20 -17.59
CA LEU A 465 4.05 -13.53 -16.30
C LEU A 465 5.48 -13.64 -15.77
N ASP A 466 5.92 -12.59 -15.11
CA ASP A 466 7.20 -12.50 -14.43
C ASP A 466 7.07 -12.68 -12.91
N PHE A 467 8.21 -12.84 -12.25
CA PHE A 467 8.28 -13.03 -10.80
C PHE A 467 9.36 -12.17 -10.19
N ALA A 468 9.06 -11.58 -9.03
CA ALA A 468 9.96 -10.68 -8.35
C ALA A 468 10.33 -11.18 -6.94
N LEU A 469 11.56 -10.85 -6.55
CA LEU A 469 12.03 -10.89 -5.18
C LEU A 469 12.32 -9.46 -4.71
N ALA A 470 11.62 -8.98 -3.69
CA ALA A 470 11.77 -7.61 -3.22
C ALA A 470 12.24 -7.53 -1.76
N GLY A 471 13.17 -6.62 -1.46
CA GLY A 471 13.74 -6.46 -0.12
C GLY A 471 14.88 -5.45 -0.05
N PHE A 472 15.42 -5.23 1.14
CA PHE A 472 16.57 -4.35 1.35
C PHE A 472 17.88 -5.02 0.96
N ARG A 473 18.69 -4.34 0.15
CA ARG A 473 20.02 -4.82 -0.22
C ARG A 473 20.96 -4.88 0.97
N LEU A 474 21.59 -6.02 1.18
CA LEU A 474 22.61 -6.23 2.22
C LEU A 474 23.85 -5.34 2.06
N ARG A 475 24.14 -4.87 0.83
CA ARG A 475 25.36 -4.09 0.52
C ARG A 475 25.23 -2.61 0.88
N ASP A 476 24.09 -2.01 0.58
CA ASP A 476 23.91 -0.54 0.64
C ASP A 476 22.59 -0.11 1.28
N GLY A 477 21.74 -1.05 1.71
CA GLY A 477 20.48 -0.78 2.40
C GLY A 477 19.37 -0.23 1.50
N ARG A 478 19.58 -0.13 0.18
CA ARG A 478 18.52 0.34 -0.73
C ARG A 478 17.49 -0.76 -0.99
N PHE A 479 16.24 -0.37 -1.15
CA PHE A 479 15.18 -1.32 -1.50
C PHE A 479 15.25 -1.66 -3.00
N GLU A 480 15.19 -2.95 -3.30
CA GLU A 480 15.28 -3.52 -4.64
C GLU A 480 14.09 -4.44 -4.92
N VAL A 481 13.60 -4.41 -6.16
CA VAL A 481 12.67 -5.40 -6.73
C VAL A 481 13.39 -6.10 -7.89
N ALA A 482 13.84 -7.33 -7.66
CA ALA A 482 14.62 -8.13 -8.62
C ALA A 482 13.72 -9.09 -9.39
N VAL A 483 13.45 -8.78 -10.66
CA VAL A 483 12.49 -9.45 -11.54
C VAL A 483 13.18 -10.50 -12.42
N LYS A 484 12.50 -11.65 -12.58
CA LYS A 484 12.88 -12.74 -13.46
C LYS A 484 11.68 -13.33 -14.18
N ASN A 485 11.94 -13.80 -15.39
CA ASN A 485 10.98 -14.62 -16.13
C ASN A 485 11.03 -16.10 -15.71
N LEU A 486 10.12 -16.88 -16.28
CA LEU A 486 9.95 -18.32 -16.00
C LEU A 486 11.19 -19.16 -16.32
N ASP A 487 12.03 -18.73 -17.25
CA ASP A 487 13.32 -19.35 -17.59
C ASP A 487 14.42 -19.03 -16.55
N ASN A 488 14.08 -18.35 -15.46
CA ASN A 488 14.99 -17.88 -14.41
C ASN A 488 16.07 -16.92 -14.95
N GLN A 489 15.79 -16.26 -16.08
CA GLN A 489 16.61 -15.18 -16.62
C GLN A 489 16.26 -13.88 -15.92
N LYS A 490 17.24 -13.00 -15.77
CA LYS A 490 17.00 -11.67 -15.19
C LYS A 490 16.25 -10.82 -16.22
N VAL A 491 15.14 -10.23 -15.79
CA VAL A 491 14.39 -9.22 -16.54
C VAL A 491 14.90 -7.84 -16.15
N ASN A 492 14.67 -7.41 -14.91
CA ASN A 492 15.17 -6.12 -14.40
C ASN A 492 15.48 -6.20 -12.89
N ASP A 493 16.31 -5.28 -12.39
CA ASP A 493 16.52 -5.02 -10.97
C ASP A 493 16.15 -3.56 -10.70
N PHE A 494 14.91 -3.29 -10.29
CA PHE A 494 14.48 -1.95 -9.93
C PHE A 494 15.05 -1.58 -8.57
N VAL A 495 15.69 -0.41 -8.47
CA VAL A 495 16.33 0.05 -7.22
C VAL A 495 15.79 1.43 -6.91
N THR A 496 15.01 1.50 -5.85
CA THR A 496 14.45 2.77 -5.39
C THR A 496 15.57 3.72 -4.98
N ASN A 497 15.38 5.01 -5.26
CA ASN A 497 16.27 6.07 -4.76
C ASN A 497 15.84 6.59 -3.37
N ILE A 498 14.70 6.11 -2.89
CA ILE A 498 14.14 6.42 -1.58
C ILE A 498 14.90 5.61 -0.51
N ASP A 499 15.31 6.30 0.55
CA ASP A 499 15.85 5.64 1.74
C ASP A 499 14.70 5.28 2.67
N TRP A 500 14.16 4.06 2.51
CA TRP A 500 12.97 3.64 3.25
C TRP A 500 13.24 3.37 4.73
N LEU A 501 12.28 3.71 5.59
CA LEU A 501 12.31 3.42 7.02
C LEU A 501 12.12 1.91 7.29
N GLU A 502 11.14 1.32 6.62
CA GLU A 502 10.79 -0.10 6.65
C GLU A 502 10.54 -0.58 5.21
N ALA A 503 10.41 -1.89 5.00
CA ALA A 503 10.18 -2.42 3.65
C ALA A 503 8.86 -1.83 3.10
N PRO A 504 8.88 -1.09 1.97
CA PRO A 504 7.67 -0.57 1.37
C PRO A 504 6.76 -1.70 0.88
N THR A 505 5.50 -1.37 0.71
CA THR A 505 4.55 -2.25 0.02
C THR A 505 4.90 -2.27 -1.46
N VAL A 506 4.94 -3.46 -2.06
CA VAL A 506 5.11 -3.68 -3.50
C VAL A 506 3.76 -4.10 -4.06
N LEU A 507 3.31 -3.38 -5.08
CA LEU A 507 2.02 -3.56 -5.74
C LEU A 507 2.26 -3.71 -7.24
N PRO A 508 2.21 -4.95 -7.77
CA PRO A 508 2.14 -5.15 -9.22
C PRO A 508 0.85 -4.52 -9.75
N VAL A 509 0.94 -3.75 -10.83
CA VAL A 509 -0.18 -3.04 -11.45
C VAL A 509 -0.16 -3.30 -12.97
N PRO A 510 -1.28 -3.13 -13.69
CA PRO A 510 -1.24 -3.06 -15.16
C PRO A 510 -0.35 -1.90 -15.63
N ASP A 511 -0.24 -1.70 -16.94
CA ASP A 511 0.30 -0.46 -17.48
C ASP A 511 -0.56 0.71 -16.98
N ILE A 512 0.02 1.58 -16.16
CA ILE A 512 -0.62 2.80 -15.66
C ILE A 512 0.09 4.06 -16.18
N ASN A 513 1.25 3.91 -16.82
CA ASN A 513 2.08 5.00 -17.27
C ASN A 513 2.03 5.21 -18.80
N GLY A 514 1.52 4.24 -19.56
CA GLY A 514 1.34 4.27 -21.00
C GLY A 514 2.49 3.75 -21.84
N ASP A 515 3.48 3.06 -21.26
CA ASP A 515 4.64 2.53 -21.99
C ASP A 515 4.37 1.19 -22.70
N GLY A 516 3.20 0.59 -22.46
CA GLY A 516 2.74 -0.67 -23.03
C GLY A 516 3.24 -1.90 -22.28
N LEU A 517 3.95 -1.73 -21.16
CA LEU A 517 4.39 -2.80 -20.26
C LEU A 517 3.75 -2.59 -18.89
N ALA A 518 3.67 -3.68 -18.12
CA ALA A 518 3.09 -3.57 -16.80
C ALA A 518 4.06 -2.91 -15.80
N ASP A 519 3.49 -2.21 -14.83
CA ASP A 519 4.24 -1.43 -13.86
C ASP A 519 4.29 -2.10 -12.47
N ILE A 520 5.16 -1.58 -11.60
CA ILE A 520 5.18 -1.91 -10.17
C ILE A 520 5.13 -0.62 -9.36
N VAL A 521 4.12 -0.47 -8.53
CA VAL A 521 4.04 0.62 -7.56
C VAL A 521 4.70 0.19 -6.25
N VAL A 522 5.57 1.02 -5.70
CA VAL A 522 6.11 0.86 -4.34
C VAL A 522 5.74 2.04 -3.48
N TYR A 523 5.23 1.80 -2.28
CA TYR A 523 4.82 2.88 -1.37
C TYR A 523 5.03 2.53 0.11
N GLY A 524 5.27 3.55 0.93
CA GLY A 524 5.64 3.38 2.33
C GLY A 524 6.18 4.67 2.94
N TYR A 525 7.10 4.55 3.89
CA TYR A 525 7.73 5.69 4.56
C TYR A 525 9.22 5.75 4.27
N ASP A 526 9.73 6.94 3.98
CA ASP A 526 11.16 7.20 3.98
C ASP A 526 11.70 7.32 5.43
N LYS A 527 13.03 7.34 5.60
CA LYS A 527 13.68 7.51 6.92
C LYS A 527 13.43 8.86 7.59
N LEU A 528 12.86 9.82 6.87
CA LEU A 528 12.43 11.10 7.44
C LEU A 528 11.01 11.03 7.99
N GLY A 529 10.29 9.92 7.79
CA GLY A 529 8.90 9.73 8.18
C GLY A 529 7.89 10.22 7.14
N THR A 530 8.36 10.63 5.96
CA THR A 530 7.50 11.10 4.87
C THR A 530 6.91 9.90 4.15
N SER A 531 5.60 9.91 3.93
CA SER A 531 4.96 8.89 3.11
C SER A 531 5.20 9.18 1.63
N VAL A 532 5.67 8.18 0.90
CA VAL A 532 6.10 8.32 -0.50
C VAL A 532 5.65 7.12 -1.34
N LEU A 533 5.45 7.36 -2.63
CA LEU A 533 5.08 6.38 -3.64
C LEU A 533 5.94 6.59 -4.89
N GLU A 534 6.46 5.50 -5.45
CA GLU A 534 7.27 5.47 -6.66
C GLU A 534 6.68 4.43 -7.62
N VAL A 535 6.60 4.77 -8.90
CA VAL A 535 6.24 3.84 -9.98
C VAL A 535 7.55 3.34 -10.59
N LEU A 536 7.70 2.02 -10.66
CA LEU A 536 8.84 1.33 -11.24
C LEU A 536 8.42 0.75 -12.58
N SER A 537 9.04 1.27 -13.64
CA SER A 537 8.76 0.92 -15.03
C SER A 537 10.05 0.74 -15.83
N ASN A 538 9.95 0.11 -17.00
CA ASN A 538 11.10 -0.40 -17.78
C ASN A 538 11.79 0.63 -18.68
#